data_AF-A0A5C2RYU3-F1
#
_entry.id   AF-A0A5C2RYU3-F1
#
_cell.length_a   1.000
_cell.length_b   1.000
_cell.length_c   1.000
_cell.angle_alpha   90.00
_cell.angle_beta   90.00
_cell.angle_gamma   90.00
#
_symmetry.space_group_name_H-M   'P 1'
#
loop_
_entity.id
_entity.type
_entity.pdbx_description
1 polymer ?
#
loop_
_entity_poly.entity_id
_entity_poly.type
_entity_poly.pdbx_seq_one_letter_code
_entity_poly.pdbx_strand_id
1 'polypeptide(L)'
;MATVFAAFHRALRPALARHVARPCRSAWHPRAIHSSPIVFKKKHAGAPSESDDLFGESEDDSGDLFGEDSSSSNPAAAQAQAPPLRPTDLPPKNPSVPAPAQYDPVARFEDLYQFLHAYLVEKNAHKVPRVSIWQHLFNSAPTPEHLERAIDLLPKWRDTKRSLSPQNKIDFQLARRVQKLRCPLLALKVFGDRPKYGLDLSLPAAHIILHSLLFTAQPQDVLTFSSLFSVYGLPPVSSDLLSTAFLMRACFKHASDESLTVARSLVPSLQTLLADPASMSFNTSRNRWDSKRERVWLAYTLGNIQRDLETHGIEHAWLDEWMTASGNAARISSQ
;
A
#
# COMPACT_ATOMS: atom_id res chain seq x y z
N MET A 1 -16.19 -18.19 52.26
CA MET A 1 -17.05 -18.21 51.06
C MET A 1 -16.31 -18.96 49.97
N ALA A 2 -16.81 -20.14 49.60
CA ALA A 2 -16.09 -21.12 48.81
C ALA A 2 -16.22 -20.88 47.30
N THR A 3 -15.08 -20.93 46.62
CA THR A 3 -14.85 -20.85 45.18
C THR A 3 -15.25 -22.16 44.50
N VAL A 4 -16.03 -22.08 43.42
CA VAL A 4 -16.31 -23.21 42.50
C VAL A 4 -15.91 -22.77 41.09
N PHE A 5 -14.71 -23.19 40.67
CA PHE A 5 -14.29 -23.11 39.26
C PHE A 5 -14.60 -24.44 38.60
N ALA A 6 -15.61 -24.44 37.71
CA ALA A 6 -15.92 -25.58 36.85
C ALA A 6 -15.00 -25.55 35.62
N ALA A 7 -14.04 -26.48 35.57
CA ALA A 7 -13.20 -26.71 34.40
C ALA A 7 -13.95 -27.54 33.35
N PHE A 8 -14.27 -26.94 32.20
CA PHE A 8 -14.76 -27.67 31.03
C PHE A 8 -13.58 -28.11 30.16
N HIS A 9 -13.14 -29.36 30.33
CA HIS A 9 -12.26 -30.03 29.38
C HIS A 9 -13.05 -30.45 28.13
N ARG A 10 -12.91 -29.70 27.02
CA ARG A 10 -13.33 -30.17 25.69
C ARG A 10 -12.29 -31.17 25.16
N ALA A 11 -12.70 -32.41 25.01
CA ALA A 11 -11.92 -33.46 24.36
C ALA A 11 -11.72 -33.15 22.86
N LEU A 12 -10.47 -33.02 22.43
CA LEU A 12 -10.08 -32.92 21.02
C LEU A 12 -10.10 -34.32 20.41
N ARG A 13 -10.97 -34.55 19.41
CA ARG A 13 -10.94 -35.76 18.58
C ARG A 13 -9.90 -35.60 17.46
N PRO A 14 -9.03 -36.59 17.23
CA PRO A 14 -8.10 -36.56 16.10
C PRO A 14 -8.84 -36.91 14.80
N ALA A 15 -8.83 -36.00 13.83
CA ALA A 15 -9.30 -36.26 12.47
C ALA A 15 -8.16 -36.85 11.63
N LEU A 16 -8.25 -38.14 11.29
CA LEU A 16 -7.35 -38.80 10.34
C LEU A 16 -7.72 -38.35 8.92
N ALA A 17 -6.95 -37.42 8.35
CA ALA A 17 -7.05 -37.02 6.95
C ALA A 17 -6.34 -38.05 6.05
N ARG A 18 -7.11 -38.84 5.30
CA ARG A 18 -6.62 -39.65 4.18
C ARG A 18 -6.29 -38.73 3.00
N HIS A 19 -5.01 -38.48 2.75
CA HIS A 19 -4.54 -37.84 1.51
C HIS A 19 -4.61 -38.85 0.35
N VAL A 20 -5.56 -38.61 -0.57
CA VAL A 20 -5.55 -39.24 -1.90
C VAL A 20 -4.80 -38.29 -2.84
N ALA A 21 -3.60 -38.69 -3.26
CA ALA A 21 -2.82 -37.96 -4.26
C ALA A 21 -3.50 -38.08 -5.64
N ARG A 22 -3.93 -36.96 -6.22
CA ARG A 22 -4.33 -36.86 -7.63
C ARG A 22 -3.18 -36.30 -8.46
N PRO A 23 -2.64 -37.03 -9.44
CA PRO A 23 -1.65 -36.49 -10.37
C PRO A 23 -2.33 -35.64 -11.44
N CYS A 24 -2.29 -34.31 -11.31
CA CYS A 24 -2.67 -33.38 -12.37
C CYS A 24 -1.46 -33.18 -13.31
N ARG A 25 -1.36 -34.00 -14.37
CA ARG A 25 -0.52 -33.69 -15.53
C ARG A 25 -1.28 -32.72 -16.44
N SER A 26 -1.13 -31.41 -16.25
CA SER A 26 -1.51 -30.46 -17.30
C SER A 26 -0.29 -30.23 -18.20
N ALA A 27 -0.37 -30.64 -19.46
CA ALA A 27 0.63 -30.34 -20.47
C ALA A 27 0.49 -28.85 -20.87
N TRP A 28 1.42 -28.01 -20.42
CA TRP A 28 1.48 -26.61 -20.83
C TRP A 28 2.01 -26.57 -22.26
N HIS A 29 1.12 -26.29 -23.22
CA HIS A 29 1.53 -25.96 -24.57
C HIS A 29 2.13 -24.54 -24.55
N PRO A 30 3.41 -24.38 -24.91
CA PRO A 30 4.02 -23.06 -25.02
C PRO A 30 3.33 -22.29 -26.15
N ARG A 31 2.67 -21.18 -25.82
CA ARG A 31 2.16 -20.26 -26.83
C ARG A 31 3.36 -19.57 -27.45
N ALA A 32 3.56 -19.79 -28.76
CA ALA A 32 4.56 -19.09 -29.53
C ALA A 32 4.24 -17.58 -29.51
N ILE A 33 5.11 -16.80 -28.87
CA ILE A 33 5.04 -15.34 -28.91
C ILE A 33 5.62 -14.93 -30.26
N HIS A 34 4.76 -14.49 -31.17
CA HIS A 34 5.19 -13.93 -32.44
C HIS A 34 5.94 -12.61 -32.17
N SER A 35 7.26 -12.62 -32.33
CA SER A 35 8.07 -11.40 -32.31
C SER A 35 7.86 -10.66 -33.63
N SER A 36 7.07 -9.59 -33.63
CA SER A 36 7.06 -8.64 -34.74
C SER A 36 8.37 -7.83 -34.71
N PRO A 37 9.11 -7.75 -35.83
CA PRO A 37 10.36 -6.99 -35.88
C PRO A 37 10.11 -5.50 -35.64
N ILE A 38 10.83 -4.92 -34.68
CA ILE A 38 10.84 -3.49 -34.40
C ILE A 38 11.66 -2.82 -35.50
N VAL A 39 10.97 -2.15 -36.44
CA VAL A 39 11.59 -1.34 -37.48
C VAL A 39 12.03 -0.02 -36.85
N PHE A 40 13.27 0.06 -36.37
CA PHE A 40 13.90 1.34 -36.03
C PHE A 40 14.25 2.08 -37.32
N LYS A 41 13.54 3.18 -37.59
CA LYS A 41 13.83 4.09 -38.69
C LYS A 41 15.08 4.91 -38.33
N LYS A 42 16.26 4.38 -38.68
CA LYS A 42 17.56 5.03 -38.49
C LYS A 42 17.69 6.20 -39.47
N LYS A 43 17.52 7.43 -38.97
CA LYS A 43 17.85 8.66 -39.70
C LYS A 43 19.36 8.86 -39.58
N HIS A 44 20.09 8.46 -40.62
CA HIS A 44 21.52 8.69 -40.78
C HIS A 44 21.74 9.88 -41.71
N ALA A 45 22.36 10.94 -41.17
CA ALA A 45 23.11 12.00 -41.85
C ALA A 45 23.84 12.71 -40.69
N GLY A 46 25.15 12.78 -40.54
CA GLY A 46 26.27 12.48 -41.43
C GLY A 46 27.29 13.61 -41.19
N ALA A 47 28.35 13.36 -40.42
CA ALA A 47 29.62 14.09 -40.43
C ALA A 47 30.62 13.43 -39.44
N PRO A 48 31.89 13.23 -39.83
CA PRO A 48 32.93 12.72 -38.96
C PRO A 48 33.69 13.88 -38.29
N SER A 49 33.92 13.78 -36.98
CA SER A 49 34.91 14.57 -36.28
C SER A 49 35.42 13.75 -35.11
N GLU A 50 36.66 13.30 -35.24
CA GLU A 50 37.51 12.86 -34.14
C GLU A 50 37.64 13.99 -33.11
N SER A 51 37.38 13.68 -31.84
CA SER A 51 38.16 14.17 -30.70
C SER A 51 37.69 13.44 -29.45
N ASP A 52 38.64 12.75 -28.84
CA ASP A 52 38.64 12.47 -27.40
C ASP A 52 38.31 13.77 -26.65
N ASP A 53 37.28 13.74 -25.80
CA ASP A 53 37.40 14.40 -24.50
C ASP A 53 36.42 13.78 -23.49
N LEU A 54 36.97 12.89 -22.69
CA LEU A 54 36.30 12.21 -21.61
C LEU A 54 36.69 12.97 -20.33
N PHE A 55 35.73 13.70 -19.76
CA PHE A 55 35.80 14.50 -18.53
C PHE A 55 36.45 15.89 -18.63
N GLY A 56 35.70 16.83 -19.22
CA GLY A 56 35.87 18.27 -18.97
C GLY A 56 34.89 18.76 -17.91
N GLU A 57 35.40 19.16 -16.75
CA GLU A 57 34.72 20.02 -15.79
C GLU A 57 34.35 21.36 -16.44
N SER A 58 33.12 21.83 -16.20
CA SER A 58 32.84 23.26 -16.27
C SER A 58 31.75 23.62 -15.27
N GLU A 59 32.20 24.34 -14.25
CA GLU A 59 31.42 25.24 -13.39
C GLU A 59 30.69 26.31 -14.22
N ASP A 60 29.62 26.83 -13.63
CA ASP A 60 28.98 28.13 -13.89
C ASP A 60 28.61 28.50 -15.33
N ASP A 61 27.30 28.47 -15.64
CA ASP A 61 26.72 29.57 -16.40
C ASP A 61 25.25 29.84 -16.06
N SER A 62 25.01 31.03 -15.55
CA SER A 62 23.69 31.63 -15.33
C SER A 62 23.24 32.27 -16.63
N GLY A 63 22.25 31.66 -17.29
CA GLY A 63 21.69 32.16 -18.53
C GLY A 63 20.16 32.18 -18.50
N ASP A 64 19.63 33.38 -18.23
CA ASP A 64 18.23 33.78 -18.33
C ASP A 64 17.64 33.38 -19.70
N LEU A 65 16.71 32.41 -19.70
CA LEU A 65 16.18 31.75 -20.90
C LEU A 65 14.66 31.91 -21.03
N PHE A 66 14.14 33.10 -20.73
CA PHE A 66 12.78 33.49 -21.14
C PHE A 66 12.78 34.91 -21.68
N GLY A 67 13.35 35.04 -22.88
CA GLY A 67 13.13 36.21 -23.73
C GLY A 67 11.65 36.34 -24.07
N GLU A 68 11.08 37.45 -23.64
CA GLU A 68 9.85 38.04 -24.16
C GLU A 68 10.06 38.40 -25.65
N ASP A 69 9.15 37.96 -26.50
CA ASP A 69 8.55 38.79 -27.56
C ASP A 69 7.62 37.96 -28.43
N SER A 70 6.39 38.45 -28.61
CA SER A 70 5.79 38.72 -29.94
C SER A 70 4.27 38.75 -29.86
N SER A 71 3.76 39.96 -29.65
CA SER A 71 2.44 40.39 -30.10
C SER A 71 2.30 40.25 -31.61
N SER A 72 1.27 39.53 -32.08
CA SER A 72 0.68 39.79 -33.40
C SER A 72 -0.83 39.57 -33.36
N SER A 73 -1.54 40.68 -33.46
CA SER A 73 -2.98 40.77 -33.68
C SER A 73 -3.27 40.62 -35.18
N ASN A 74 -4.29 39.85 -35.54
CA ASN A 74 -5.10 40.14 -36.72
C ASN A 74 -6.51 39.55 -36.59
N PRO A 75 -7.57 40.23 -37.06
CA PRO A 75 -8.95 39.90 -36.75
C PRO A 75 -9.72 39.20 -37.88
N ALA A 76 -10.88 38.65 -37.47
CA ALA A 76 -12.12 38.46 -38.23
C ALA A 76 -12.19 37.41 -39.36
N ALA A 77 -12.97 36.34 -39.14
CA ALA A 77 -14.28 36.15 -39.81
C ALA A 77 -14.92 34.78 -39.49
N ALA A 78 -16.26 34.79 -39.49
CA ALA A 78 -17.20 33.67 -39.61
C ALA A 78 -17.47 32.79 -38.37
N GLN A 79 -18.45 33.23 -37.58
CA GLN A 79 -19.25 32.39 -36.68
C GLN A 79 -20.03 31.34 -37.48
N ALA A 80 -19.66 30.07 -37.32
CA ALA A 80 -20.56 28.94 -37.55
C ALA A 80 -20.92 28.35 -36.18
N GLN A 81 -22.20 28.42 -35.80
CA GLN A 81 -22.72 27.82 -34.58
C GLN A 81 -22.58 26.29 -34.68
N ALA A 82 -21.53 25.75 -34.07
CA ALA A 82 -21.40 24.33 -33.82
C ALA A 82 -22.38 23.92 -32.70
N PRO A 83 -23.02 22.75 -32.82
CA PRO A 83 -23.89 22.21 -31.76
C PRO A 83 -23.11 22.05 -30.46
N PRO A 84 -23.76 22.12 -29.28
CA PRO A 84 -23.08 22.03 -28.00
C PRO A 84 -22.28 20.73 -27.91
N LEU A 85 -20.95 20.87 -28.01
CA LEU A 85 -19.97 19.83 -27.75
C LEU A 85 -20.20 19.37 -26.32
N ARG A 86 -20.90 18.25 -26.15
CA ARG A 86 -20.80 17.49 -24.90
C ARG A 86 -19.31 17.15 -24.75
N PRO A 87 -18.65 17.54 -23.65
CA PRO A 87 -17.27 17.15 -23.43
C PRO A 87 -17.24 15.64 -23.23
N THR A 88 -17.05 14.90 -24.33
CA THR A 88 -16.57 13.53 -24.29
C THR A 88 -15.06 13.55 -24.11
N ASP A 89 -14.58 14.26 -23.08
CA ASP A 89 -13.22 14.15 -22.55
C ASP A 89 -13.15 12.92 -21.66
N LEU A 90 -13.42 11.76 -22.25
CA LEU A 90 -12.92 10.52 -21.66
C LEU A 90 -11.44 10.47 -22.04
N PRO A 91 -10.51 10.59 -21.07
CA PRO A 91 -9.09 10.59 -21.38
C PRO A 91 -8.73 9.31 -22.16
N PRO A 92 -7.75 9.39 -23.08
CA PRO A 92 -7.31 8.22 -23.82
C PRO A 92 -7.00 7.09 -22.85
N LYS A 93 -7.57 5.91 -23.11
CA LYS A 93 -7.38 4.65 -22.35
C LYS A 93 -5.91 4.20 -22.23
N ASN A 94 -4.96 4.98 -22.71
CA ASN A 94 -3.57 4.63 -22.78
C ASN A 94 -2.83 5.22 -21.56
N PRO A 95 -2.34 4.38 -20.63
CA PRO A 95 -1.61 4.84 -19.44
C PRO A 95 -0.31 5.59 -19.77
N SER A 96 0.13 5.57 -21.04
CA SER A 96 1.33 6.25 -21.53
C SER A 96 1.10 7.69 -21.98
N VAL A 97 -0.15 8.18 -22.03
CA VAL A 97 -0.42 9.58 -22.36
C VAL A 97 -0.39 10.38 -21.05
N PRO A 98 0.50 11.37 -20.90
CA PRO A 98 0.50 12.27 -19.75
C PRO A 98 -0.90 12.83 -19.55
N ALA A 99 -1.38 12.82 -18.31
CA ALA A 99 -2.64 13.49 -18.00
C ALA A 99 -2.55 14.96 -18.44
N PRO A 100 -3.63 15.54 -19.00
CA PRO A 100 -3.62 16.94 -19.39
C PRO A 100 -3.19 17.82 -18.20
N ALA A 101 -2.48 18.92 -18.48
CA ALA A 101 -1.86 19.80 -17.48
C ALA A 101 -2.86 20.35 -16.43
N GLN A 102 -4.16 20.31 -16.72
CA GLN A 102 -5.25 20.64 -15.80
C GLN A 102 -5.96 19.38 -15.34
N TYR A 103 -5.29 18.59 -14.49
CA TYR A 103 -5.90 17.42 -13.88
C TYR A 103 -6.54 17.82 -12.55
N ASP A 104 -7.87 17.95 -12.51
CA ASP A 104 -8.61 18.09 -11.26
C ASP A 104 -8.91 16.70 -10.65
N PRO A 105 -8.25 16.30 -9.55
CA PRO A 105 -8.53 15.03 -8.89
C PRO A 105 -9.95 14.92 -8.33
N VAL A 106 -10.57 16.06 -7.97
CA VAL A 106 -11.91 16.10 -7.37
C VAL A 106 -12.95 15.78 -8.43
N ALA A 107 -12.93 16.50 -9.57
CA ALA A 107 -13.81 16.23 -10.70
C ALA A 107 -13.73 14.76 -11.15
N ARG A 108 -12.51 14.23 -11.30
CA ARG A 108 -12.34 12.81 -11.68
C ARG A 108 -12.93 11.86 -10.65
N PHE A 109 -12.77 12.15 -9.36
CA PHE A 109 -13.38 11.33 -8.31
C PHE A 109 -14.91 11.34 -8.45
N GLU A 110 -15.51 12.52 -8.59
CA GLU A 110 -16.96 12.65 -8.72
C GLU A 110 -17.49 11.94 -9.97
N ASP A 111 -16.81 12.05 -11.11
CA ASP A 111 -17.19 11.34 -12.33
C ASP A 111 -17.20 9.81 -12.14
N LEU A 112 -16.13 9.27 -11.53
CA LEU A 112 -16.02 7.84 -11.25
C LEU A 112 -17.05 7.39 -10.22
N TYR A 113 -17.29 8.20 -9.19
CA TYR A 113 -18.26 7.94 -8.15
C TYR A 113 -19.68 7.93 -8.71
N GLN A 114 -20.07 8.95 -9.46
CA GLN A 114 -21.39 9.06 -10.10
C GLN A 114 -21.64 7.90 -11.07
N PHE A 115 -20.65 7.55 -11.90
CA PHE A 115 -20.76 6.39 -12.79
C PHE A 115 -20.99 5.08 -12.02
N LEU A 116 -20.24 4.87 -10.93
CA LEU A 116 -20.40 3.69 -10.10
C LEU A 116 -21.71 3.69 -9.31
N HIS A 117 -22.14 4.85 -8.82
CA HIS A 117 -23.39 5.07 -8.10
C HIS A 117 -24.60 4.79 -8.99
N ALA A 118 -24.64 5.36 -10.21
CA ALA A 118 -25.70 5.12 -11.18
C ALA A 118 -25.81 3.64 -11.57
N TYR A 119 -24.69 2.90 -11.58
CA TYR A 119 -24.70 1.46 -11.82
C TYR A 119 -25.20 0.65 -10.62
N LEU A 120 -24.68 0.91 -9.41
CA LEU A 120 -24.95 0.09 -8.23
C LEU A 120 -26.26 0.42 -7.54
N VAL A 121 -26.62 1.70 -7.47
CA VAL A 121 -27.76 2.21 -6.69
C VAL A 121 -28.97 2.36 -7.58
N GLU A 122 -28.82 3.12 -8.66
CA GLU A 122 -29.94 3.45 -9.55
C GLU A 122 -30.22 2.35 -10.56
N LYS A 123 -29.23 1.51 -10.87
CA LYS A 123 -29.31 0.45 -11.89
C LYS A 123 -29.61 0.99 -13.31
N ASN A 124 -29.27 2.25 -13.56
CA ASN A 124 -29.56 2.96 -14.81
C ASN A 124 -28.41 2.86 -15.83
N ALA A 125 -27.22 2.45 -15.41
CA ALA A 125 -26.06 2.41 -16.29
C ALA A 125 -26.00 1.14 -17.16
N HIS A 126 -26.02 1.32 -18.48
CA HIS A 126 -25.91 0.23 -19.45
C HIS A 126 -24.54 -0.46 -19.45
N LYS A 127 -23.49 0.24 -18.99
CA LYS A 127 -22.12 -0.27 -19.04
C LYS A 127 -21.68 -0.83 -17.71
N VAL A 128 -21.25 -2.08 -17.74
CA VAL A 128 -20.70 -2.77 -16.59
C VAL A 128 -19.35 -2.15 -16.14
N PRO A 129 -19.23 -1.65 -14.90
CA PRO A 129 -17.96 -1.15 -14.36
C PRO A 129 -16.95 -2.28 -14.20
N ARG A 130 -15.69 -1.98 -14.51
CA ARG A 130 -14.54 -2.88 -14.29
C ARG A 130 -14.07 -2.80 -12.85
N VAL A 131 -13.50 -3.87 -12.31
CA VAL A 131 -12.95 -3.92 -10.95
C VAL A 131 -11.84 -2.87 -10.73
N SER A 132 -11.09 -2.50 -11.78
CA SER A 132 -10.08 -1.44 -11.72
C SER A 132 -10.62 -0.06 -11.35
N ILE A 133 -11.95 0.16 -11.44
CA ILE A 133 -12.57 1.42 -11.02
C ILE A 133 -12.28 1.74 -9.56
N TRP A 134 -12.22 0.72 -8.70
CA TRP A 134 -11.92 0.87 -7.27
C TRP A 134 -10.52 1.43 -7.03
N GLN A 135 -9.54 0.94 -7.79
CA GLN A 135 -8.17 1.47 -7.72
C GLN A 135 -8.13 2.94 -8.11
N HIS A 136 -8.84 3.33 -9.18
CA HIS A 136 -8.90 4.72 -9.61
C HIS A 136 -9.63 5.60 -8.59
N LEU A 137 -10.76 5.13 -8.07
CA LEU A 137 -11.59 5.85 -7.10
C LEU A 137 -10.83 6.11 -5.79
N PHE A 138 -10.14 5.09 -5.25
CA PHE A 138 -9.30 5.27 -4.06
C PHE A 138 -8.10 6.18 -4.34
N ASN A 139 -7.47 6.08 -5.50
CA ASN A 139 -6.34 6.94 -5.84
C ASN A 139 -6.73 8.41 -6.05
N SER A 140 -7.95 8.68 -6.55
CA SER A 140 -8.44 10.04 -6.79
C SER A 140 -9.05 10.70 -5.56
N ALA A 141 -9.52 9.95 -4.55
CA ALA A 141 -10.27 10.46 -3.39
C ALA A 141 -9.49 11.52 -2.55
N PRO A 142 -9.71 12.84 -2.72
CA PRO A 142 -8.85 13.90 -2.19
C PRO A 142 -8.87 13.99 -0.65
N THR A 143 -10.01 13.72 -0.03
CA THR A 143 -10.24 13.88 1.42
C THR A 143 -10.75 12.57 2.04
N PRO A 144 -10.70 12.39 3.37
CA PRO A 144 -11.20 11.17 4.01
C PRO A 144 -12.70 10.96 3.78
N GLU A 145 -13.50 12.02 3.64
CA GLU A 145 -14.94 11.95 3.37
C GLU A 145 -15.21 11.38 1.96
N HIS A 146 -14.39 11.74 0.97
CA HIS A 146 -14.49 11.14 -0.37
C HIS A 146 -14.15 9.65 -0.31
N LEU A 147 -13.13 9.27 0.47
CA LEU A 147 -12.78 7.87 0.65
C LEU A 147 -13.89 7.08 1.35
N GLU A 148 -14.54 7.66 2.37
CA GLU A 148 -15.69 7.06 3.05
C GLU A 148 -16.88 6.88 2.11
N ARG A 149 -17.22 7.89 1.30
CA ARG A 149 -18.27 7.77 0.25
C ARG A 149 -18.00 6.61 -0.70
N ALA A 150 -16.75 6.43 -1.13
CA ALA A 150 -16.37 5.30 -1.98
C ALA A 150 -16.57 3.96 -1.25
N ILE A 151 -16.16 3.87 0.02
CA ILE A 151 -16.30 2.67 0.84
C ILE A 151 -17.77 2.27 1.04
N ASP A 152 -18.68 3.24 1.19
CA ASP A 152 -20.11 2.98 1.35
C ASP A 152 -20.78 2.33 0.12
N LEU A 153 -20.11 2.36 -1.03
CA LEU A 153 -20.55 1.63 -2.23
C LEU A 153 -20.10 0.15 -2.25
N LEU A 154 -19.12 -0.26 -1.43
CA LEU A 154 -18.60 -1.63 -1.41
C LEU A 154 -19.66 -2.68 -1.05
N PRO A 155 -20.54 -2.48 -0.04
CA PRO A 155 -21.59 -3.46 0.25
C PRO A 155 -22.52 -3.70 -0.95
N LYS A 156 -22.92 -2.61 -1.63
CA LYS A 156 -23.75 -2.67 -2.84
C LYS A 156 -23.05 -3.38 -3.99
N TRP A 157 -21.73 -3.17 -4.13
CA TRP A 157 -20.93 -3.91 -5.10
C TRP A 157 -20.91 -5.40 -4.83
N ARG A 158 -20.76 -5.79 -3.57
CA ARG A 158 -20.77 -7.19 -3.15
C ARG A 158 -22.14 -7.84 -3.40
N ASP A 159 -23.24 -7.11 -3.20
CA ASP A 159 -24.60 -7.61 -3.47
C ASP A 159 -24.80 -7.99 -4.95
N THR A 160 -24.00 -7.42 -5.87
CA THR A 160 -23.97 -7.85 -7.28
C THR A 160 -23.27 -9.21 -7.50
N LYS A 161 -22.94 -9.94 -6.43
CA LYS A 161 -22.21 -11.22 -6.42
C LYS A 161 -20.82 -11.14 -7.07
N ARG A 162 -20.22 -9.95 -7.08
CA ARG A 162 -18.87 -9.70 -7.59
C ARG A 162 -17.88 -9.65 -6.45
N SER A 163 -16.97 -10.61 -6.42
CA SER A 163 -15.87 -10.64 -5.45
C SER A 163 -14.75 -9.70 -5.87
N LEU A 164 -14.19 -8.96 -4.92
CA LEU A 164 -12.94 -8.23 -5.10
C LEU A 164 -11.79 -9.24 -4.97
N SER A 165 -11.34 -9.76 -6.11
CA SER A 165 -10.23 -10.73 -6.12
C SER A 165 -8.95 -10.10 -5.52
N PRO A 166 -8.20 -10.84 -4.68
CA PRO A 166 -6.90 -10.41 -4.14
C PRO A 166 -5.89 -10.00 -5.23
N GLN A 167 -6.04 -10.52 -6.45
CA GLN A 167 -5.18 -10.18 -7.59
C GLN A 167 -5.23 -8.69 -7.95
N ASN A 168 -6.33 -8.01 -7.65
CA ASN A 168 -6.50 -6.59 -7.96
C ASN A 168 -5.86 -5.66 -6.92
N LYS A 169 -5.26 -6.17 -5.84
CA LYS A 169 -4.56 -5.36 -4.81
C LYS A 169 -5.38 -4.16 -4.28
N ILE A 170 -6.70 -4.31 -4.19
CA ILE A 170 -7.61 -3.20 -3.84
C ILE A 170 -7.44 -2.81 -2.38
N ASP A 171 -7.27 -3.81 -1.52
CA ASP A 171 -6.91 -3.68 -0.11
C ASP A 171 -5.62 -2.89 0.10
N PHE A 172 -4.59 -3.15 -0.72
CA PHE A 172 -3.33 -2.43 -0.68
C PHE A 172 -3.50 -0.96 -1.13
N GLN A 173 -4.30 -0.69 -2.17
CA GLN A 173 -4.57 0.69 -2.60
C GLN A 173 -5.37 1.45 -1.55
N LEU A 174 -6.37 0.80 -0.93
CA LEU A 174 -7.10 1.37 0.19
C LEU A 174 -6.15 1.72 1.34
N ALA A 175 -5.30 0.78 1.76
CA ALA A 175 -4.32 0.99 2.82
C ALA A 175 -3.38 2.17 2.52
N ARG A 176 -2.85 2.27 1.28
CA ARG A 176 -2.02 3.41 0.86
C ARG A 176 -2.77 4.73 0.92
N ARG A 177 -4.03 4.76 0.48
CA ARG A 177 -4.81 5.99 0.51
C ARG A 177 -5.13 6.41 1.94
N VAL A 178 -5.53 5.45 2.79
CA VAL A 178 -5.77 5.65 4.22
C VAL A 178 -4.54 6.21 4.92
N GLN A 179 -3.35 5.66 4.66
CA GLN A 179 -2.08 6.19 5.19
C GLN A 179 -1.83 7.62 4.71
N LYS A 180 -2.05 7.90 3.42
CA LYS A 180 -1.84 9.23 2.84
C LYS A 180 -2.79 10.29 3.44
N LEU A 181 -4.04 9.91 3.68
CA LEU A 181 -5.07 10.78 4.26
C LEU A 181 -5.07 10.79 5.80
N ARG A 182 -4.18 10.00 6.44
CA ARG A 182 -4.05 9.88 7.90
C ARG A 182 -5.36 9.50 8.59
N CYS A 183 -6.14 8.61 7.99
CA CYS A 183 -7.44 8.16 8.52
C CYS A 183 -7.53 6.65 8.82
N PRO A 184 -6.59 6.05 9.58
CA PRO A 184 -6.53 4.59 9.73
C PRO A 184 -7.71 3.95 10.46
N LEU A 185 -8.47 4.70 11.25
CA LEU A 185 -9.71 4.21 11.85
C LEU A 185 -10.74 3.80 10.79
N LEU A 186 -10.71 4.44 9.61
CA LEU A 186 -11.56 4.05 8.48
C LEU A 186 -11.17 2.65 7.95
N ALA A 187 -9.88 2.32 7.92
CA ALA A 187 -9.45 0.96 7.59
C ALA A 187 -9.88 -0.04 8.67
N LEU A 188 -9.77 0.32 9.95
CA LEU A 188 -10.24 -0.54 11.05
C LEU A 188 -11.74 -0.86 10.92
N LYS A 189 -12.57 0.14 10.60
CA LYS A 189 -14.01 -0.05 10.30
C LYS A 189 -14.25 -1.00 9.12
N VAL A 190 -13.50 -0.83 8.03
CA VAL A 190 -13.67 -1.64 6.81
C VAL A 190 -13.23 -3.09 7.02
N PHE A 191 -12.06 -3.31 7.62
CA PHE A 191 -11.51 -4.64 7.84
C PHE A 191 -12.09 -5.33 9.08
N GLY A 192 -12.65 -4.58 10.03
CA GLY A 192 -13.42 -5.14 11.15
C GLY A 192 -14.71 -5.81 10.65
N ASP A 193 -15.39 -5.20 9.69
CA ASP A 193 -16.66 -5.71 9.14
C ASP A 193 -16.46 -6.43 7.78
N ARG A 194 -15.63 -7.48 7.76
CA ARG A 194 -15.43 -8.32 6.55
C ARG A 194 -16.74 -8.76 5.89
N PRO A 195 -17.77 -9.25 6.63
CA PRO A 195 -19.04 -9.65 6.06
C PRO A 195 -19.93 -8.48 5.61
N LYS A 196 -19.48 -7.23 5.66
CA LYS A 196 -20.20 -6.09 5.09
C LYS A 196 -19.50 -5.60 3.83
N TYR A 197 -18.19 -5.40 3.91
CA TYR A 197 -17.40 -4.80 2.83
C TYR A 197 -16.83 -5.81 1.83
N GLY A 198 -16.68 -7.09 2.22
CA GLY A 198 -16.19 -8.14 1.32
C GLY A 198 -14.76 -7.91 0.85
N LEU A 199 -13.95 -7.21 1.63
CA LEU A 199 -12.55 -6.92 1.33
C LEU A 199 -11.65 -7.82 2.18
N ASP A 200 -10.73 -8.52 1.51
CA ASP A 200 -9.70 -9.34 2.16
C ASP A 200 -8.49 -8.48 2.52
N LEU A 201 -7.89 -8.73 3.69
CA LEU A 201 -6.69 -8.04 4.16
C LEU A 201 -5.44 -8.83 3.76
N SER A 202 -4.55 -8.24 2.95
CA SER A 202 -3.22 -8.79 2.71
C SER A 202 -2.19 -8.29 3.73
N LEU A 203 -1.12 -9.07 3.93
CA LEU A 203 -0.03 -8.71 4.84
C LEU A 203 0.61 -7.34 4.53
N PRO A 204 0.94 -6.99 3.26
CA PRO A 204 1.47 -5.66 2.95
C PRO A 204 0.49 -4.52 3.24
N ALA A 205 -0.81 -4.75 3.07
CA ALA A 205 -1.83 -3.77 3.44
C ALA A 205 -1.89 -3.61 4.97
N ALA A 206 -1.80 -4.73 5.71
CA ALA A 206 -1.77 -4.73 7.17
C ALA A 206 -0.57 -3.94 7.73
N HIS A 207 0.64 -4.09 7.15
CA HIS A 207 1.82 -3.32 7.53
C HIS A 207 1.60 -1.80 7.39
N ILE A 208 1.02 -1.38 6.26
CA ILE A 208 0.74 0.03 5.99
C ILE A 208 -0.25 0.60 7.01
N ILE A 209 -1.29 -0.17 7.34
CA ILE A 209 -2.33 0.25 8.28
C ILE A 209 -1.77 0.27 9.71
N LEU A 210 -1.05 -0.76 10.15
CA LEU A 210 -0.38 -0.79 11.45
C LEU A 210 0.57 0.39 11.64
N HIS A 211 1.40 0.66 10.63
CA HIS A 211 2.27 1.83 10.64
C HIS A 211 1.44 3.12 10.78
N SER A 212 0.35 3.28 10.03
CA SER A 212 -0.50 4.48 10.13
C SER A 212 -1.18 4.61 11.51
N LEU A 213 -1.65 3.51 12.09
CA LEU A 213 -2.28 3.47 13.41
C LEU A 213 -1.28 3.90 14.49
N LEU A 214 -0.02 3.47 14.40
CA LEU A 214 1.03 3.81 15.37
C LEU A 214 1.18 5.32 15.61
N PHE A 215 1.00 6.14 14.57
CA PHE A 215 1.15 7.59 14.68
C PHE A 215 -0.13 8.32 15.10
N THR A 216 -1.31 7.77 14.83
CA THR A 216 -2.57 8.53 14.86
C THR A 216 -3.64 7.97 15.80
N ALA A 217 -3.56 6.69 16.15
CA ALA A 217 -4.59 5.98 16.88
C ALA A 217 -4.19 5.63 18.32
N GLN A 218 -5.15 5.15 19.11
CA GLN A 218 -4.95 4.68 20.47
C GLN A 218 -4.33 3.26 20.46
N PRO A 219 -3.72 2.77 21.55
CA PRO A 219 -3.08 1.45 21.54
C PRO A 219 -4.12 0.34 21.41
N GLN A 220 -5.32 0.59 21.92
CA GLN A 220 -6.48 -0.29 21.80
C GLN A 220 -6.85 -0.52 20.34
N ASP A 221 -6.74 0.49 19.47
CA ASP A 221 -7.00 0.35 18.03
C ASP A 221 -5.93 -0.52 17.36
N VAL A 222 -4.67 -0.37 17.77
CA VAL A 222 -3.55 -1.20 17.26
C VAL A 222 -3.72 -2.66 17.68
N LEU A 223 -4.10 -2.91 18.93
CA LEU A 223 -4.40 -4.25 19.46
C LEU A 223 -5.65 -4.85 18.79
N THR A 224 -6.67 -4.04 18.55
CA THR A 224 -7.87 -4.49 17.85
C THR A 224 -7.52 -4.86 16.42
N PHE A 225 -6.72 -4.05 15.72
CA PHE A 225 -6.27 -4.35 14.37
C PHE A 225 -5.36 -5.59 14.32
N SER A 226 -4.47 -5.79 15.29
CA SER A 226 -3.60 -6.98 15.34
C SER A 226 -4.41 -8.27 15.50
N SER A 227 -5.55 -8.24 16.22
CA SER A 227 -6.45 -9.38 16.34
C SER A 227 -7.03 -9.85 14.99
N LEU A 228 -7.19 -8.93 14.02
CA LEU A 228 -7.70 -9.23 12.68
C LEU A 228 -6.76 -10.13 11.89
N PHE A 229 -5.47 -10.21 12.22
CA PHE A 229 -4.54 -11.11 11.50
C PHE A 229 -5.04 -12.56 11.52
N SER A 230 -5.53 -13.02 12.67
CA SER A 230 -6.11 -14.37 12.80
C SER A 230 -7.39 -14.56 11.97
N VAL A 231 -8.25 -13.54 11.92
CA VAL A 231 -9.52 -13.55 11.17
C VAL A 231 -9.29 -13.64 9.66
N TYR A 232 -8.21 -13.02 9.18
CA TYR A 232 -7.82 -13.02 7.77
C TYR A 232 -6.84 -14.13 7.38
N GLY A 233 -6.45 -15.00 8.32
CA GLY A 233 -5.48 -16.07 8.08
C GLY A 233 -4.06 -15.55 7.76
N LEU A 234 -3.73 -14.37 8.27
CA LEU A 234 -2.37 -13.82 8.22
C LEU A 234 -1.49 -14.46 9.30
N PRO A 235 -0.15 -14.46 9.14
CA PRO A 235 0.76 -14.89 10.20
C PRO A 235 0.46 -14.15 11.52
N PRO A 236 0.53 -14.79 12.70
CA PRO A 236 0.32 -14.07 13.95
C PRO A 236 1.31 -12.91 14.06
N VAL A 237 0.88 -11.79 14.64
CA VAL A 237 1.71 -10.57 14.71
C VAL A 237 3.09 -10.83 15.32
N SER A 238 3.19 -11.71 16.32
CA SER A 238 4.44 -12.13 16.96
C SER A 238 5.39 -12.95 16.08
N SER A 239 4.96 -13.39 14.90
CA SER A 239 5.79 -14.12 13.92
C SER A 239 6.27 -13.25 12.77
N ASP A 240 5.73 -12.03 12.63
CA ASP A 240 6.16 -11.06 11.64
C ASP A 240 6.95 -9.94 12.32
N LEU A 241 8.18 -9.71 11.86
CA LEU A 241 9.11 -8.79 12.50
C LEU A 241 8.60 -7.35 12.49
N LEU A 242 8.06 -6.90 11.36
CA LEU A 242 7.59 -5.53 11.21
C LEU A 242 6.33 -5.28 12.03
N SER A 243 5.39 -6.21 12.00
CA SER A 243 4.15 -6.14 12.78
C SER A 243 4.42 -6.23 14.28
N THR A 244 5.34 -7.10 14.71
CA THR A 244 5.79 -7.18 16.12
C THR A 244 6.38 -5.87 16.58
N ALA A 245 7.29 -5.27 15.79
CA ALA A 245 7.92 -4.00 16.12
C ALA A 245 6.88 -2.87 16.23
N PHE A 246 5.94 -2.76 15.27
CA PHE A 246 4.88 -1.75 15.35
C PHE A 246 3.99 -1.92 16.59
N LEU A 247 3.59 -3.15 16.90
CA LEU A 247 2.75 -3.41 18.07
C LEU A 247 3.50 -3.09 19.37
N MET A 248 4.75 -3.53 19.49
CA MET A 248 5.59 -3.27 20.67
C MET A 248 5.82 -1.78 20.88
N ARG A 249 6.13 -1.03 19.80
CA ARG A 249 6.28 0.43 19.88
C ARG A 249 4.98 1.13 20.26
N ALA A 250 3.83 0.67 19.77
CA ALA A 250 2.53 1.21 20.19
C ALA A 250 2.30 0.99 21.69
N CYS A 251 2.63 -0.19 22.21
CA CYS A 251 2.50 -0.50 23.63
C CYS A 251 3.40 0.36 24.53
N PHE A 252 4.65 0.61 24.12
CA PHE A 252 5.56 1.51 24.86
C PHE A 252 5.13 2.96 24.81
N LYS A 253 4.64 3.45 23.66
CA LYS A 253 4.21 4.85 23.49
C LYS A 253 3.14 5.28 24.48
N HIS A 254 2.28 4.37 24.93
CA HIS A 254 1.22 4.67 25.90
C HIS A 254 1.63 4.43 27.36
N ALA A 255 2.62 3.57 27.61
CA ALA A 255 3.19 3.30 28.93
C ALA A 255 2.19 3.00 30.07
N SER A 256 1.01 2.44 29.77
CA SER A 256 0.11 1.89 30.79
C SER A 256 0.65 0.55 31.32
N ASP A 257 0.31 0.16 32.56
CA ASP A 257 0.78 -1.10 33.14
C ASP A 257 0.39 -2.32 32.27
N GLU A 258 -0.83 -2.31 31.72
CA GLU A 258 -1.30 -3.35 30.79
C GLU A 258 -0.49 -3.35 29.50
N SER A 259 -0.26 -2.19 28.88
CA SER A 259 0.50 -2.10 27.64
C SER A 259 1.98 -2.45 27.83
N LEU A 260 2.59 -2.08 28.95
CA LEU A 260 3.95 -2.47 29.29
C LEU A 260 4.08 -3.97 29.55
N THR A 261 3.07 -4.59 30.16
CA THR A 261 3.03 -6.05 30.32
C THR A 261 3.01 -6.75 28.97
N VAL A 262 2.18 -6.27 28.03
CA VAL A 262 2.16 -6.78 26.65
C VAL A 262 3.51 -6.54 25.96
N ALA A 263 4.07 -5.34 26.05
CA ALA A 263 5.37 -5.01 25.43
C ALA A 263 6.49 -5.93 25.92
N ARG A 264 6.58 -6.17 27.23
CA ARG A 264 7.55 -7.09 27.84
C ARG A 264 7.36 -8.52 27.37
N SER A 265 6.12 -8.98 27.22
CA SER A 265 5.82 -10.33 26.69
C SER A 265 6.24 -10.52 25.23
N LEU A 266 6.37 -9.43 24.46
CA LEU A 266 6.79 -9.46 23.06
C LEU A 266 8.32 -9.46 22.88
N VAL A 267 9.10 -9.10 23.91
CA VAL A 267 10.57 -9.04 23.84
C VAL A 267 11.18 -10.37 23.35
N PRO A 268 10.82 -11.55 23.88
CA PRO A 268 11.42 -12.82 23.43
C PRO A 268 11.07 -13.16 21.97
N SER A 269 9.86 -12.78 21.54
CA SER A 269 9.44 -12.97 20.14
C SER A 269 10.26 -12.09 19.20
N LEU A 270 10.45 -10.82 19.57
CA LEU A 270 11.27 -9.88 18.81
C LEU A 270 12.74 -10.33 18.73
N GLN A 271 13.32 -10.79 19.85
CA GLN A 271 14.66 -11.37 19.89
C GLN A 271 14.81 -12.57 18.94
N THR A 272 13.84 -13.50 18.99
CA THR A 272 13.84 -14.70 18.13
C THR A 272 13.79 -14.32 16.65
N LEU A 273 12.97 -13.34 16.29
CA LEU A 273 12.83 -12.88 14.91
C LEU A 273 14.09 -12.17 14.39
N LEU A 274 14.83 -11.49 15.25
CA LEU A 274 16.07 -10.79 14.87
C LEU A 274 17.29 -11.70 14.85
N ALA A 275 17.24 -12.82 15.58
CA ALA A 275 18.29 -13.85 15.55
C ALA A 275 18.38 -14.56 14.18
N ASP A 276 17.30 -14.57 13.39
CA ASP A 276 17.31 -15.14 12.04
C ASP A 276 18.14 -14.26 11.07
N PRO A 277 19.21 -14.77 10.44
CA PRO A 277 19.97 -14.03 9.43
C PRO A 277 19.13 -13.58 8.24
N ALA A 278 18.03 -14.28 7.94
CA ALA A 278 17.11 -13.87 6.88
C ALA A 278 16.41 -12.53 7.21
N SER A 279 16.23 -12.22 8.50
CA SER A 279 15.70 -10.92 8.96
C SER A 279 16.62 -9.75 8.61
N MET A 280 17.93 -9.99 8.54
CA MET A 280 18.93 -9.01 8.15
C MET A 280 18.92 -8.75 6.63
N SER A 281 18.53 -9.76 5.85
CA SER A 281 18.48 -9.72 4.40
C SER A 281 17.04 -9.55 3.91
N PHE A 282 16.52 -8.33 4.01
CA PHE A 282 15.23 -8.00 3.42
C PHE A 282 15.21 -8.36 1.93
N ASN A 283 14.46 -9.41 1.62
CA ASN A 283 14.35 -9.99 0.29
C ASN A 283 14.15 -8.86 -0.74
N THR A 284 15.01 -8.83 -1.74
CA THR A 284 14.94 -7.89 -2.88
C THR A 284 13.76 -8.27 -3.77
N SER A 285 12.55 -8.17 -3.21
CA SER A 285 11.30 -8.32 -3.94
C SER A 285 11.27 -7.39 -5.15
N ARG A 286 10.62 -7.84 -6.23
CA ARG A 286 10.45 -7.10 -7.49
C ARG A 286 9.88 -5.69 -7.27
N ASN A 287 9.11 -5.46 -6.21
CA ASN A 287 8.75 -4.11 -5.77
C ASN A 287 9.84 -3.54 -4.86
N ARG A 288 10.94 -3.09 -5.49
CA ARG A 288 12.08 -2.44 -4.83
C ARG A 288 11.65 -1.28 -3.92
N TRP A 289 10.61 -0.54 -4.31
CA TRP A 289 10.17 0.66 -3.60
C TRP A 289 9.47 0.34 -2.27
N ASP A 290 8.51 -0.58 -2.27
CA ASP A 290 7.79 -0.96 -1.04
C ASP A 290 8.75 -1.60 -0.02
N SER A 291 9.64 -2.48 -0.50
CA SER A 291 10.63 -3.16 0.35
C SER A 291 11.64 -2.19 0.97
N LYS A 292 12.05 -1.15 0.24
CA LYS A 292 12.94 -0.10 0.78
C LYS A 292 12.23 0.68 1.88
N ARG A 293 10.95 0.98 1.69
CA ARG A 293 10.14 1.72 2.66
C ARG A 293 9.93 0.93 3.95
N GLU A 294 9.58 -0.35 3.87
CA GLU A 294 9.43 -1.21 5.05
C GLU A 294 10.72 -1.33 5.86
N ARG A 295 11.89 -1.36 5.21
CA ARG A 295 13.20 -1.31 5.90
C ARG A 295 13.40 -0.04 6.70
N VAL A 296 13.09 1.11 6.10
CA VAL A 296 13.19 2.41 6.77
C VAL A 296 12.25 2.44 7.97
N TRP A 297 11.02 1.95 7.80
CA TRP A 297 10.06 1.84 8.89
C TRP A 297 10.54 0.92 10.01
N LEU A 298 11.10 -0.26 9.68
CA LEU A 298 11.61 -1.17 10.69
C LEU A 298 12.76 -0.52 11.47
N ALA A 299 13.78 -0.03 10.76
CA ALA A 299 14.95 0.59 11.40
C ALA A 299 14.52 1.74 12.32
N TYR A 300 13.69 2.65 11.83
CA TYR A 300 13.14 3.75 12.63
C TYR A 300 12.38 3.24 13.87
N THR A 301 11.54 2.22 13.71
CA THR A 301 10.75 1.67 14.81
C THR A 301 11.63 0.97 15.85
N LEU A 302 12.61 0.18 15.42
CA LEU A 302 13.56 -0.50 16.30
C LEU A 302 14.43 0.47 17.09
N GLY A 303 14.93 1.55 16.49
CA GLY A 303 15.69 2.56 17.22
C GLY A 303 14.84 3.38 18.20
N ASN A 304 13.52 3.42 18.02
CA ASN A 304 12.62 3.95 19.07
C ASN A 304 12.41 2.92 20.19
N ILE A 305 12.20 1.64 19.84
CA ILE A 305 12.04 0.56 20.82
C ILE A 305 13.29 0.43 21.69
N GLN A 306 14.49 0.55 21.13
CA GLN A 306 15.76 0.55 21.87
C GLN A 306 15.74 1.59 23.00
N ARG A 307 15.37 2.84 22.68
CA ARG A 307 15.23 3.92 23.68
C ARG A 307 14.15 3.64 24.71
N ASP A 308 13.03 3.04 24.31
CA ASP A 308 11.98 2.65 25.24
C ASP A 308 12.46 1.54 26.19
N LEU A 309 13.18 0.54 25.68
CA LEU A 309 13.76 -0.55 26.48
C LEU A 309 14.76 0.00 27.50
N GLU A 310 15.63 0.91 27.09
CA GLU A 310 16.57 1.61 27.98
C GLU A 310 15.83 2.38 29.08
N THR A 311 14.81 3.16 28.70
CA THR A 311 13.98 3.94 29.64
C THR A 311 13.32 3.05 30.70
N HIS A 312 12.95 1.81 30.32
CA HIS A 312 12.30 0.85 31.21
C HIS A 312 13.26 -0.15 31.87
N GLY A 313 14.59 0.01 31.70
CA GLY A 313 15.60 -0.88 32.28
C GLY A 313 15.55 -2.32 31.77
N ILE A 314 15.11 -2.52 30.54
CA ILE A 314 15.04 -3.84 29.90
C ILE A 314 16.32 -4.06 29.07
N GLU A 315 16.89 -5.26 29.17
CA GLU A 315 18.08 -5.66 28.43
C GLU A 315 17.86 -5.56 26.91
N HIS A 316 18.74 -4.82 26.24
CA HIS A 316 18.63 -4.51 24.81
C HIS A 316 19.95 -4.66 24.02
N ALA A 317 21.00 -5.26 24.61
CA ALA A 317 22.29 -5.44 23.93
C ALA A 317 22.17 -6.21 22.60
N TRP A 318 21.27 -7.21 22.55
CA TRP A 318 20.94 -7.96 21.34
C TRP A 318 20.41 -7.07 20.20
N LEU A 319 19.71 -5.98 20.52
CA LEU A 319 19.18 -5.04 19.54
C LEU A 319 20.30 -4.14 19.01
N ASP A 320 21.22 -3.71 19.86
CA ASP A 320 22.37 -2.89 19.48
C ASP A 320 23.30 -3.63 18.53
N GLU A 321 23.58 -4.91 18.84
CA GLU A 321 24.35 -5.81 17.98
C GLU A 321 23.68 -5.96 16.62
N TRP A 322 22.36 -6.21 16.60
CA TRP A 322 21.61 -6.34 15.35
C TRP A 322 21.59 -5.04 14.53
N MET A 323 21.40 -3.89 15.18
CA MET A 323 21.37 -2.57 14.54
C MET A 323 22.73 -2.22 13.94
N THR A 324 23.82 -2.62 14.59
CA THR A 324 25.20 -2.46 14.10
C THR A 324 25.47 -3.40 12.93
N ALA A 325 25.17 -4.69 13.07
CA ALA A 325 25.40 -5.71 12.04
C ALA A 325 24.59 -5.45 10.77
N SER A 326 23.36 -4.95 10.90
CA SER A 326 22.49 -4.59 9.76
C SER A 326 22.84 -3.26 9.09
N GLY A 327 23.79 -2.48 9.66
CA GLY A 327 24.14 -1.14 9.20
C GLY A 327 23.03 -0.10 9.39
N ASN A 328 22.01 -0.41 10.21
CA ASN A 328 20.91 0.51 10.50
C ASN A 328 21.27 1.54 11.58
N ALA A 329 22.22 1.24 12.47
CA ALA A 329 22.69 2.18 13.49
C ALA A 329 23.14 3.54 12.90
N ALA A 330 23.99 3.49 11.87
CA ALA A 330 24.50 4.69 11.18
C ALA A 330 23.42 5.51 10.45
N ARG A 331 22.29 4.88 10.11
CA ARG A 331 21.16 5.56 9.44
C ARG A 331 20.29 6.35 10.42
N ILE A 332 20.20 5.90 11.66
CA ILE A 332 19.39 6.58 12.67
C ILE A 332 20.15 7.78 13.23
N SER A 333 21.46 7.68 13.39
CA SER A 333 22.30 8.80 13.85
C SER A 333 22.39 9.97 12.87
N SER A 334 22.00 9.78 11.61
CA SER A 334 22.05 10.82 10.57
C SER A 334 20.72 11.54 10.32
N GLN A 335 19.66 11.19 11.06
CA GLN A 335 18.33 11.83 10.97
C GLN A 335 18.07 12.76 12.15
#